data_AF-A0A194X5B9-F1
#
_entry.id   AF-A0A194X5B9-F1
#
_cell.length_a   1.000
_cell.length_b   1.000
_cell.length_c   1.000
_cell.angle_alpha   90.00
_cell.angle_beta   90.00
_cell.angle_gamma   90.00
#
_symmetry.space_group_name_H-M   'P 1'
#
loop_
_entity.id
_entity.type
_entity.pdbx_description
1 polymer ?
#
loop_
_entity_poly.entity_id
_entity_poly.type
_entity_poly.pdbx_seq_one_letter_code
_entity_poly.pdbx_strand_id
1 'polypeptide(L)'
;MAANFWRDMEEPSHDMSELAFELFDRYGYLNAKFKDHCIQRGTGVWGAEMDNGPLFLIERTIVTDRDLRGKGIGRAMISLMIQKAQTREKPQTGEQIQMSKIFYGEEDLSKYSTLHAVVVPGWLRSDVEPLAKGVSRAEKRKIYNQACDDAVAFYRTFGFRRIGASSCFGYSFDPAHKSRAIEASADYDPPEPPEEDLSEDEGANPFDDSKQQKKMDRLRDKLPLHHATLTLPDKECVAFYKGFLDHSGIEWKQSDRLENNVLHVAACQQKPESVKWIMENANTGTVLSSSRNIHGYTPLEALQDVLEIGRTRKEVRMLTLVVADQFEGFNTDAVDCLSLLTGLDPRTMSKIQRQRLKFGCTCGECLDGFMSPRMCAALLFQAETTCDMLDMDIGNGPDWCMSNDYMFTYVAPDLRQNFRTNKSYREGFKNIFGFMAECLRAKMLPVRDNVLLQWENESEWPPVTRNYLQRGGTLEGKIEPALRICFDHAQEQGEKTGDGEYERVMKNEVPLLKKCRNDDEFRFVAVQCGLPAQEYY
;
A
#
# COMPACT_ATOMS: atom_id res chain seq x y z
N MET A 1 2.52 -13.14 10.21
CA MET A 1 1.34 -13.55 9.40
C MET A 1 0.88 -12.43 8.45
N ALA A 2 1.21 -11.16 8.68
CA ALA A 2 0.75 -10.03 7.86
C ALA A 2 1.46 -9.85 6.49
N ALA A 3 2.67 -10.36 6.30
CA ALA A 3 3.46 -10.13 5.07
C ALA A 3 2.82 -10.64 3.76
N ASN A 4 1.84 -11.55 3.85
CA ASN A 4 1.13 -12.13 2.71
C ASN A 4 -0.38 -11.78 2.70
N PHE A 5 -0.81 -10.76 3.46
CA PHE A 5 -2.23 -10.47 3.70
C PHE A 5 -3.08 -10.46 2.43
N TRP A 6 -2.72 -9.67 1.40
CA TRP A 6 -3.51 -9.63 0.16
C TRP A 6 -3.62 -10.98 -0.55
N ARG A 7 -2.57 -11.80 -0.52
CA ARG A 7 -2.59 -13.13 -1.13
C ARG A 7 -3.51 -14.06 -0.35
N ASP A 8 -3.43 -14.01 0.98
CA ASP A 8 -4.25 -14.83 1.85
C ASP A 8 -5.74 -14.41 1.77
N MET A 9 -6.05 -13.16 1.39
CA MET A 9 -7.41 -12.67 1.11
C MET A 9 -7.89 -12.96 -0.31
N GLU A 10 -7.00 -13.30 -1.26
CA GLU A 10 -7.37 -13.70 -2.62
C GLU A 10 -7.95 -15.12 -2.67
N GLU A 11 -7.42 -16.04 -1.86
CA GLU A 11 -7.79 -17.46 -1.85
C GLU A 11 -9.27 -17.73 -1.52
N PRO A 12 -9.91 -17.08 -0.52
CA PRO A 12 -11.24 -17.48 -0.06
C PRO A 12 -12.38 -17.10 -1.01
N SER A 13 -12.41 -15.86 -1.51
CA SER A 13 -13.44 -15.37 -2.42
C SER A 13 -13.00 -14.11 -3.16
N HIS A 14 -13.57 -13.88 -4.35
CA HIS A 14 -13.33 -12.65 -5.11
C HIS A 14 -13.81 -11.41 -4.35
N ASP A 15 -14.98 -11.49 -3.71
CA ASP A 15 -15.58 -10.39 -2.94
C ASP A 15 -14.67 -9.99 -1.75
N MET A 16 -14.03 -10.97 -1.10
CA MET A 16 -13.05 -10.73 -0.03
C MET A 16 -11.77 -10.08 -0.56
N SER A 17 -11.28 -10.54 -1.72
CA SER A 17 -10.10 -9.99 -2.39
C SER A 17 -10.29 -8.51 -2.76
N GLU A 18 -11.41 -8.16 -3.40
CA GLU A 18 -11.73 -6.77 -3.78
C GLU A 18 -11.78 -5.86 -2.55
N LEU A 19 -12.44 -6.29 -1.48
CA LEU A 19 -12.48 -5.55 -0.21
C LEU A 19 -11.09 -5.37 0.39
N ALA A 20 -10.28 -6.43 0.41
CA ALA A 20 -8.92 -6.37 0.96
C ALA A 20 -8.05 -5.36 0.20
N PHE A 21 -8.14 -5.37 -1.13
CA PHE A 21 -7.44 -4.45 -2.00
C PHE A 21 -7.96 -3.01 -1.92
N GLU A 22 -9.25 -2.80 -1.67
CA GLU A 22 -9.81 -1.46 -1.54
C GLU A 22 -9.44 -0.83 -0.19
N LEU A 23 -9.67 -1.55 0.92
CA LEU A 23 -9.57 -1.01 2.27
C LEU A 23 -8.16 -1.01 2.85
N PHE A 24 -7.39 -2.07 2.63
CA PHE A 24 -6.16 -2.31 3.37
C PHE A 24 -4.92 -2.21 2.47
N ASP A 25 -3.79 -1.88 3.10
CA ASP A 25 -2.47 -2.03 2.50
C ASP A 25 -2.07 -3.53 2.44
N ARG A 26 -0.90 -3.81 1.86
CA ARG A 26 -0.43 -5.19 1.65
C ARG A 26 -0.16 -5.96 2.94
N TYR A 27 -0.17 -5.28 4.08
CA TYR A 27 0.07 -5.83 5.42
C TYR A 27 -1.22 -5.92 6.26
N GLY A 28 -2.38 -5.57 5.69
CA GLY A 28 -3.66 -5.62 6.38
C GLY A 28 -3.97 -4.40 7.25
N TYR A 29 -3.22 -3.30 7.09
CA TYR A 29 -3.50 -2.04 7.77
C TYR A 29 -4.44 -1.20 6.92
N LEU A 30 -5.43 -0.54 7.54
CA LEU A 30 -6.36 0.34 6.82
C LEU A 30 -5.56 1.43 6.10
N ASN A 31 -5.83 1.61 4.80
CA ASN A 31 -5.13 2.54 3.94
C ASN A 31 -5.13 3.95 4.54
N ALA A 32 -3.96 4.61 4.55
CA ALA A 32 -3.78 5.91 5.19
C ALA A 32 -4.72 7.00 4.65
N LYS A 33 -5.14 6.91 3.37
CA LYS A 33 -6.13 7.83 2.79
C LYS A 33 -7.48 7.79 3.51
N PHE A 34 -7.85 6.68 4.13
CA PHE A 34 -9.09 6.57 4.92
C PHE A 34 -8.93 7.06 6.35
N LYS A 35 -7.70 7.29 6.81
CA LYS A 35 -7.38 7.83 8.15
C LYS A 35 -7.16 9.35 8.09
N ASP A 36 -6.33 9.80 7.16
CA ASP A 36 -5.67 11.11 7.25
C ASP A 36 -6.12 12.09 6.15
N HIS A 37 -6.52 11.60 4.97
CA HIS A 37 -6.82 12.48 3.83
C HIS A 37 -8.06 13.34 4.08
N CYS A 38 -8.00 14.60 3.64
CA CYS A 38 -9.04 15.59 3.95
C CYS A 38 -10.45 15.23 3.45
N ILE A 39 -10.56 14.48 2.35
CA ILE A 39 -11.85 14.04 1.77
C ILE A 39 -12.02 12.51 1.85
N GLN A 40 -10.95 11.75 1.62
CA GLN A 40 -11.04 10.30 1.45
C GLN A 40 -11.34 9.59 2.77
N ARG A 41 -11.04 10.21 3.92
CA ARG A 41 -11.44 9.70 5.24
C ARG A 41 -12.96 9.72 5.49
N GLY A 42 -13.76 10.33 4.59
CA GLY A 42 -15.20 10.44 4.74
C GLY A 42 -15.57 11.13 6.05
N THR A 43 -16.38 10.47 6.89
CA THR A 43 -16.74 10.97 8.22
C THR A 43 -15.58 10.98 9.22
N GLY A 44 -14.48 10.26 8.95
CA GLY A 44 -13.29 10.20 9.81
C GLY A 44 -13.52 9.46 11.13
N VAL A 45 -14.57 8.64 11.22
CA VAL A 45 -14.86 7.83 12.42
C VAL A 45 -14.15 6.49 12.44
N TRP A 46 -13.59 6.07 11.32
CA TRP A 46 -12.82 4.84 11.16
C TRP A 46 -11.33 5.18 11.08
N GLY A 47 -10.49 4.40 11.75
CA GLY A 47 -9.08 4.66 11.93
C GLY A 47 -8.24 3.41 12.20
N ALA A 48 -7.22 3.56 13.05
CA ALA A 48 -6.26 2.49 13.35
C ALA A 48 -6.88 1.32 14.15
N GLU A 49 -8.08 1.47 14.68
CA GLU A 49 -8.83 0.37 15.29
C GLU A 49 -9.20 -0.73 14.29
N MET A 50 -9.16 -0.43 12.98
CA MET A 50 -9.34 -1.41 11.90
C MET A 50 -8.04 -2.15 11.54
N ASP A 51 -6.88 -1.72 12.06
CA ASP A 51 -5.58 -2.34 11.76
C ASP A 51 -5.35 -3.64 12.53
N ASN A 52 -6.15 -3.88 13.57
CA ASN A 52 -5.97 -4.98 14.49
C ASN A 52 -7.30 -5.68 14.78
N GLY A 53 -7.18 -6.92 15.22
CA GLY A 53 -8.32 -7.72 15.64
C GLY A 53 -9.07 -8.39 14.49
N PRO A 54 -10.09 -9.19 14.83
CA PRO A 54 -10.83 -9.95 13.85
C PRO A 54 -11.83 -9.07 13.09
N LEU A 55 -12.04 -9.42 11.82
CA LEU A 55 -13.07 -8.83 10.98
C LEU A 55 -14.14 -9.88 10.65
N PHE A 56 -15.40 -9.55 10.90
CA PHE A 56 -16.55 -10.34 10.47
C PHE A 56 -17.08 -9.80 9.14
N LEU A 57 -16.75 -10.48 8.05
CA LEU A 57 -17.21 -10.12 6.71
C LEU A 57 -18.60 -10.71 6.43
N ILE A 58 -19.55 -9.85 6.04
CA ILE A 58 -20.84 -10.26 5.51
C ILE A 58 -20.75 -10.23 3.98
N GLU A 59 -20.39 -11.35 3.37
CA GLU A 59 -20.25 -11.42 1.90
C GLU A 59 -21.59 -11.34 1.18
N ARG A 60 -22.55 -12.21 1.55
CA ARG A 60 -23.83 -12.32 0.85
C ARG A 60 -24.98 -12.58 1.80
N THR A 61 -26.01 -11.72 1.71
CA THR A 61 -27.28 -11.90 2.42
C THR A 61 -28.41 -11.92 1.40
N ILE A 62 -29.06 -13.08 1.24
CA ILE A 62 -30.05 -13.30 0.19
C ILE A 62 -31.27 -14.02 0.77
N VAL A 63 -32.45 -13.43 0.58
CA VAL A 63 -33.74 -14.14 0.75
C VAL A 63 -34.15 -14.66 -0.62
N THR A 64 -33.93 -15.96 -0.85
CA THR A 64 -34.12 -16.60 -2.15
C THR A 64 -35.60 -16.70 -2.54
N ASP A 65 -36.46 -17.01 -1.57
CA ASP A 65 -37.91 -17.05 -1.77
C ASP A 65 -38.49 -15.63 -1.83
N ARG A 66 -39.05 -15.26 -2.99
CA ARG A 66 -39.63 -13.92 -3.22
C ARG A 66 -40.85 -13.66 -2.34
N ASP A 67 -41.65 -14.67 -2.03
CA ASP A 67 -42.87 -14.53 -1.20
C ASP A 67 -42.54 -14.24 0.26
N LEU A 68 -41.29 -14.50 0.67
CA LEU A 68 -40.77 -14.24 2.00
C LEU A 68 -40.14 -12.84 2.14
N ARG A 69 -39.93 -12.12 1.04
CA ARG A 69 -39.36 -10.76 1.05
C ARG A 69 -40.36 -9.73 1.59
N GLY A 70 -39.85 -8.60 2.08
CA GLY A 70 -40.67 -7.57 2.73
C GLY A 70 -41.25 -7.96 4.11
N LYS A 71 -41.08 -9.20 4.56
CA LYS A 71 -41.56 -9.71 5.85
C LYS A 71 -40.54 -9.56 7.00
N GLY A 72 -39.51 -8.74 6.81
CA GLY A 72 -38.47 -8.49 7.83
C GLY A 72 -37.43 -9.61 8.01
N ILE A 73 -37.43 -10.65 7.18
CA ILE A 73 -36.49 -11.78 7.31
C ILE A 73 -35.03 -11.36 7.13
N GLY A 74 -34.73 -10.55 6.11
CA GLY A 74 -33.37 -10.02 5.92
C GLY A 74 -32.89 -9.26 7.15
N ARG A 75 -33.79 -8.49 7.80
CA ARG A 75 -33.47 -7.81 9.05
C ARG A 75 -33.18 -8.76 10.19
N ALA A 76 -33.99 -9.81 10.34
CA ALA A 76 -33.72 -10.86 11.31
C ALA A 76 -32.37 -11.57 11.06
N MET A 77 -32.02 -11.84 9.80
CA MET A 77 -30.74 -12.47 9.43
C MET A 77 -29.55 -11.61 9.86
N ILE A 78 -29.51 -10.34 9.47
CA ILE A 78 -28.41 -9.43 9.84
C ILE A 78 -28.32 -9.29 11.36
N SER A 79 -29.43 -9.05 12.05
CA SER A 79 -29.44 -8.93 13.52
C SER A 79 -28.93 -10.20 14.21
N LEU A 80 -29.32 -11.38 13.74
CA LEU A 80 -28.85 -12.66 14.29
C LEU A 80 -27.37 -12.90 13.99
N MET A 81 -26.89 -12.50 12.81
CA MET A 81 -25.46 -12.61 12.46
C MET A 81 -24.60 -11.71 13.34
N ILE A 82 -24.98 -10.44 13.51
CA ILE A 82 -24.30 -9.51 14.43
C ILE A 82 -24.32 -10.07 15.85
N GLN A 83 -25.47 -10.51 16.34
CA GLN A 83 -25.58 -11.09 17.69
C GLN A 83 -24.68 -12.31 17.86
N LYS A 84 -24.66 -13.22 16.87
CA LYS A 84 -23.79 -14.42 16.91
C LYS A 84 -22.31 -14.06 16.86
N ALA A 85 -21.92 -13.10 16.03
CA ALA A 85 -20.55 -12.62 15.94
C ALA A 85 -20.08 -12.08 17.30
N GLN A 86 -20.91 -11.26 17.96
CA GLN A 86 -20.64 -10.73 19.30
C GLN A 86 -20.48 -11.83 20.36
N THR A 87 -21.20 -12.95 20.24
CA THR A 87 -21.10 -14.07 21.20
C THR A 87 -19.92 -15.00 20.96
N ARG A 88 -19.32 -15.01 19.76
CA ARG A 88 -18.20 -15.91 19.44
C ARG A 88 -16.88 -15.49 20.11
N GLU A 89 -16.79 -14.28 20.66
CA GLU A 89 -15.58 -13.74 21.27
C GLU A 89 -15.50 -13.84 22.81
N LYS A 90 -16.32 -14.65 23.46
CA LYS A 90 -16.10 -14.98 24.89
C LYS A 90 -16.00 -16.50 25.05
N PRO A 91 -14.93 -17.12 25.61
CA PRO A 91 -13.78 -16.55 26.34
C PRO A 91 -12.39 -17.09 25.92
N GLN A 92 -11.33 -16.27 26.02
CA GLN A 92 -10.00 -16.80 26.35
C GLN A 92 -10.05 -17.25 27.82
N THR A 93 -9.50 -18.41 28.15
CA THR A 93 -9.39 -18.84 29.56
C THR A 93 -8.62 -17.79 30.38
N GLY A 94 -8.89 -17.68 31.69
CA GLY A 94 -8.22 -16.71 32.56
C GLY A 94 -6.68 -16.78 32.49
N GLU A 95 -6.13 -17.99 32.29
CA GLU A 95 -4.69 -18.23 32.13
C GLU A 95 -4.14 -17.72 30.78
N GLN A 96 -4.88 -17.89 29.68
CA GLN A 96 -4.46 -17.37 28.37
C GLN A 96 -4.51 -15.85 28.34
N ILE A 97 -5.56 -15.23 28.90
CA ILE A 97 -5.62 -13.77 29.05
C ILE A 97 -4.46 -13.28 29.88
N GLN A 98 -4.13 -13.96 30.98
CA GLN A 98 -3.03 -13.57 31.85
C GLN A 98 -1.68 -13.71 31.14
N MET A 99 -1.49 -14.77 30.35
CA MET A 99 -0.29 -14.96 29.54
C MET A 99 -0.17 -13.90 28.43
N SER A 100 -1.25 -13.62 27.70
CA SER A 100 -1.31 -12.56 26.71
C SER A 100 -1.10 -11.17 27.33
N LYS A 101 -1.57 -10.92 28.56
CA LYS A 101 -1.32 -9.66 29.29
C LYS A 101 0.15 -9.51 29.66
N ILE A 102 0.83 -10.61 29.97
CA ILE A 102 2.26 -10.62 30.26
C ILE A 102 3.07 -10.32 28.98
N PHE A 103 2.68 -10.86 27.83
CA PHE A 103 3.41 -10.68 26.57
C PHE A 103 3.09 -9.37 25.82
N TYR A 104 1.83 -8.95 25.82
CA TYR A 104 1.37 -7.80 25.02
C TYR A 104 0.99 -6.58 25.87
N GLY A 105 0.84 -6.72 27.19
CA GLY A 105 0.27 -5.66 28.02
C GLY A 105 -1.25 -5.54 27.88
N GLU A 106 -1.88 -4.82 28.81
CA GLU A 106 -3.34 -4.78 28.94
C GLU A 106 -4.02 -3.93 27.86
N GLU A 107 -3.38 -2.85 27.41
CA GLU A 107 -3.89 -1.97 26.35
C GLU A 107 -3.86 -2.64 24.97
N ASP A 108 -2.81 -3.36 24.60
CA ASP A 108 -2.69 -3.97 23.28
C ASP A 108 -3.62 -5.17 23.09
N LEU A 109 -3.85 -5.94 24.15
CA LEU A 109 -4.86 -7.02 24.15
C LEU A 109 -6.26 -6.52 23.76
N SER A 110 -6.65 -5.34 24.23
CA SER A 110 -7.95 -4.75 23.90
C SER A 110 -8.05 -4.48 22.39
N LYS A 111 -6.98 -3.97 21.76
CA LYS A 111 -6.92 -3.72 20.31
C LYS A 111 -7.06 -5.00 19.50
N TYR A 112 -6.33 -6.07 19.86
CA TYR A 112 -6.38 -7.35 19.14
C TYR A 112 -7.67 -8.15 19.34
N SER A 113 -8.48 -7.78 20.33
CA SER A 113 -9.77 -8.43 20.61
C SER A 113 -10.98 -7.63 20.13
N THR A 114 -10.77 -6.46 19.51
CA THR A 114 -11.89 -5.63 19.07
C THR A 114 -12.40 -6.12 17.72
N LEU A 115 -13.52 -6.84 17.75
CA LEU A 115 -14.22 -7.25 16.55
C LEU A 115 -14.90 -6.07 15.86
N HIS A 116 -14.78 -6.04 14.53
CA HIS A 116 -15.56 -5.19 13.64
C HIS A 116 -16.26 -6.04 12.58
N ALA A 117 -17.43 -5.62 12.12
CA ALA A 117 -18.07 -6.24 10.96
C ALA A 117 -17.95 -5.34 9.74
N VAL A 118 -17.70 -5.92 8.58
CA VAL A 118 -17.55 -5.19 7.31
C VAL A 118 -18.50 -5.79 6.27
N VAL A 119 -19.05 -4.93 5.41
CA VAL A 119 -19.92 -5.32 4.31
C VAL A 119 -19.75 -4.39 3.13
N VAL A 120 -19.88 -4.94 1.92
CA VAL A 120 -20.13 -4.17 0.70
C VAL A 120 -21.62 -4.30 0.40
N PRO A 121 -22.45 -3.24 0.61
CA PRO A 121 -23.86 -3.30 0.31
C PRO A 121 -24.09 -3.65 -1.17
N GLY A 122 -24.97 -4.63 -1.41
CA GLY A 122 -25.23 -5.13 -2.75
C GLY A 122 -26.69 -5.52 -2.96
N TRP A 123 -27.04 -5.71 -4.22
CA TRP A 123 -28.37 -6.10 -4.67
C TRP A 123 -28.29 -7.29 -5.64
N LEU A 124 -29.42 -7.96 -5.82
CA LEU A 124 -29.49 -9.15 -6.66
C LEU A 124 -29.75 -8.79 -8.11
N ARG A 125 -28.81 -9.17 -8.99
CA ARG A 125 -28.95 -9.01 -10.44
C ARG A 125 -30.28 -9.57 -10.97
N SER A 126 -30.68 -10.74 -10.48
CA SER A 126 -31.94 -11.39 -10.86
C SER A 126 -33.21 -10.59 -10.55
N ASP A 127 -33.14 -9.61 -9.65
CA ASP A 127 -34.28 -8.79 -9.27
C ASP A 127 -34.31 -7.45 -10.00
N VAL A 128 -33.14 -6.89 -10.29
CA VAL A 128 -33.01 -5.55 -10.85
C VAL A 128 -32.85 -5.58 -12.37
N GLU A 129 -32.14 -6.57 -12.93
CA GLU A 129 -31.97 -6.71 -14.39
C GLU A 129 -33.30 -6.83 -15.16
N PRO A 130 -34.33 -7.56 -14.67
CA PRO A 130 -35.62 -7.59 -15.35
C PRO A 130 -36.31 -6.22 -15.40
N LEU A 131 -36.19 -5.39 -14.35
CA LEU A 131 -36.75 -4.04 -14.31
C LEU A 131 -36.01 -3.10 -15.28
N ALA A 132 -34.70 -3.32 -15.43
CA ALA A 132 -33.85 -2.60 -16.36
C ALA A 132 -34.01 -3.04 -17.83
N LYS A 133 -34.84 -4.04 -18.13
CA LYS A 133 -34.98 -4.59 -19.48
C LYS A 133 -35.96 -3.77 -20.32
N GLY A 134 -35.49 -3.28 -21.47
CA GLY A 134 -36.34 -2.58 -22.45
C GLY A 134 -36.70 -1.14 -22.08
N VAL A 135 -36.24 -0.64 -20.93
CA VAL A 135 -36.38 0.77 -20.53
C VAL A 135 -35.22 1.62 -21.06
N SER A 136 -35.37 2.94 -20.99
CA SER A 136 -34.30 3.87 -21.38
C SER A 136 -33.07 3.70 -20.49
N ARG A 137 -31.88 4.09 -20.96
CA ARG A 137 -30.63 4.00 -20.17
C ARG A 137 -30.69 4.85 -18.90
N ALA A 138 -31.29 6.04 -18.98
CA ALA A 138 -31.49 6.91 -17.83
C ALA A 138 -32.37 6.22 -16.77
N GLU A 139 -33.45 5.58 -17.21
CA GLU A 139 -34.31 4.76 -16.35
C GLU A 139 -33.53 3.59 -15.74
N LYS A 140 -32.74 2.87 -16.55
CA LYS A 140 -31.93 1.72 -16.13
C LYS A 140 -30.90 2.13 -15.05
N ARG A 141 -30.23 3.27 -15.20
CA ARG A 141 -29.32 3.80 -14.18
C ARG A 141 -30.08 4.20 -12.91
N LYS A 142 -31.22 4.88 -13.02
CA LYS A 142 -32.07 5.18 -11.85
C LYS A 142 -32.49 3.92 -11.10
N ILE A 143 -32.83 2.85 -11.82
CA ILE A 143 -33.15 1.54 -11.25
C ILE A 143 -31.96 0.94 -10.51
N TYR A 144 -30.75 0.98 -11.08
CA TYR A 144 -29.54 0.48 -10.41
C TYR A 144 -29.11 1.33 -9.22
N ASN A 145 -29.12 2.66 -9.37
CA ASN A 145 -28.81 3.61 -8.29
C ASN A 145 -29.80 3.43 -7.13
N GLN A 146 -31.10 3.33 -7.41
CA GLN A 146 -32.09 3.04 -6.38
C GLN A 146 -31.83 1.71 -5.68
N ALA A 147 -31.43 0.66 -6.41
CA ALA A 147 -31.09 -0.62 -5.80
C ALA A 147 -29.84 -0.55 -4.91
N CYS A 148 -28.84 0.25 -5.29
CA CYS A 148 -27.68 0.57 -4.45
C CYS A 148 -28.10 1.36 -3.21
N ASP A 149 -28.89 2.42 -3.36
CA ASP A 149 -29.40 3.27 -2.29
C ASP A 149 -30.22 2.47 -1.28
N ASP A 150 -31.09 1.58 -1.76
CA ASP A 150 -31.89 0.68 -0.92
C ASP A 150 -31.00 -0.28 -0.11
N ALA A 151 -29.97 -0.84 -0.74
CA ALA A 151 -29.01 -1.72 -0.06
C ALA A 151 -28.20 -0.97 1.00
N VAL A 152 -27.71 0.24 0.68
CA VAL A 152 -27.00 1.11 1.61
C VAL A 152 -27.89 1.51 2.77
N ALA A 153 -29.11 1.98 2.49
CA ALA A 153 -30.09 2.35 3.51
C ALA A 153 -30.42 1.16 4.43
N PHE A 154 -30.57 -0.04 3.87
CA PHE A 154 -30.79 -1.25 4.64
C PHE A 154 -29.68 -1.47 5.67
N TYR A 155 -28.40 -1.47 5.28
CA TYR A 155 -27.29 -1.67 6.23
C TYR A 155 -27.15 -0.51 7.22
N ARG A 156 -27.38 0.74 6.79
CA ARG A 156 -27.39 1.90 7.69
C ARG A 156 -28.42 1.78 8.81
N THR A 157 -29.55 1.10 8.59
CA THR A 157 -30.56 0.86 9.65
C THR A 157 -30.06 -0.03 10.80
N PHE A 158 -28.98 -0.81 10.60
CA PHE A 158 -28.33 -1.57 11.66
C PHE A 158 -27.20 -0.80 12.34
N GLY A 159 -26.88 0.40 11.86
CA GLY A 159 -25.77 1.21 12.38
C GLY A 159 -24.44 0.96 11.68
N PHE A 160 -24.44 0.32 10.50
CA PHE A 160 -23.26 0.32 9.63
C PHE A 160 -23.02 1.73 9.08
N ARG A 161 -21.76 2.16 9.02
CA ARG A 161 -21.35 3.46 8.47
C ARG A 161 -20.18 3.28 7.52
N ARG A 162 -20.12 4.11 6.47
CA ARG A 162 -19.12 3.98 5.40
C ARG A 162 -17.69 4.13 5.95
N ILE A 163 -16.76 3.32 5.44
CA ILE A 163 -15.33 3.40 5.77
C ILE A 163 -14.66 4.31 4.74
N GLY A 164 -14.41 5.57 5.13
CA GLY A 164 -13.86 6.56 4.21
C GLY A 164 -14.73 6.77 2.97
N ALA A 165 -14.10 6.99 1.82
CA ALA A 165 -14.73 7.09 0.51
C ALA A 165 -14.79 5.75 -0.24
N SER A 166 -14.65 4.63 0.47
CA SER A 166 -14.75 3.28 -0.12
C SER A 166 -16.20 2.84 -0.37
N SER A 167 -16.34 1.74 -1.09
CA SER A 167 -17.58 0.99 -1.25
C SER A 167 -18.03 0.28 0.04
N CYS A 168 -17.13 0.14 1.01
CA CYS A 168 -17.30 -0.68 2.20
C CYS A 168 -17.92 0.08 3.37
N PHE A 169 -18.68 -0.65 4.19
CA PHE A 169 -19.31 -0.17 5.41
C PHE A 169 -18.86 -1.00 6.60
N GLY A 170 -18.51 -0.32 7.69
CA GLY A 170 -18.11 -0.93 8.95
C GLY A 170 -19.22 -0.87 9.99
N TYR A 171 -19.20 -1.82 10.93
CA TYR A 171 -19.99 -1.81 12.15
C TYR A 171 -19.08 -2.13 13.33
N SER A 172 -19.07 -1.25 14.33
CA SER A 172 -18.32 -1.47 15.56
C SER A 172 -19.23 -2.07 16.62
N PHE A 173 -18.73 -3.10 17.28
CA PHE A 173 -19.40 -3.74 18.41
C PHE A 173 -19.22 -2.96 19.71
N ASP A 174 -18.33 -1.97 19.73
CA ASP A 174 -18.21 -1.01 20.82
C ASP A 174 -19.36 0.02 20.76
N PRO A 175 -20.27 0.06 21.76
CA PRO A 175 -21.34 1.04 21.79
C PRO A 175 -20.86 2.49 21.88
N ALA A 176 -19.64 2.73 22.38
CA ALA A 176 -19.03 4.06 22.51
C ALA A 176 -18.33 4.52 21.23
N HIS A 177 -18.21 3.66 20.21
CA HIS A 177 -17.53 3.99 18.97
C HIS A 177 -18.22 5.16 18.25
N LYS A 178 -17.44 6.08 17.67
CA LYS A 178 -17.94 7.33 17.05
C LYS A 178 -18.94 7.07 15.92
N SER A 179 -18.78 5.97 15.19
CA SER A 179 -19.73 5.59 14.12
C SER A 179 -21.16 5.35 14.63
N ARG A 180 -21.32 4.98 15.91
CA ARG A 180 -22.63 4.74 16.55
C ARG A 180 -23.44 6.02 16.74
N ALA A 181 -22.77 7.18 16.80
CA ALA A 181 -23.41 8.48 16.97
C ALA A 181 -23.79 9.16 15.65
N ILE A 182 -23.38 8.61 14.50
CA ILE A 182 -23.71 9.15 13.19
C ILE A 182 -25.11 8.67 12.81
N GLU A 183 -26.01 9.60 12.48
CA GLU A 183 -27.31 9.28 11.90
C GLU A 183 -27.17 8.77 10.45
N ALA A 184 -28.07 7.88 10.01
CA ALA A 184 -27.98 7.27 8.68
C ALA A 184 -27.93 8.31 7.53
N SER A 185 -28.64 9.44 7.67
CA SER A 185 -28.65 10.53 6.70
C SER A 185 -27.45 11.48 6.80
N ALA A 186 -26.68 11.39 7.88
CA ALA A 186 -25.48 12.21 8.11
C ALA A 186 -24.19 11.43 7.78
N ASP A 187 -24.31 10.15 7.39
CA ASP A 187 -23.20 9.34 6.95
C ASP A 187 -22.66 9.83 5.60
N TYR A 188 -21.38 9.56 5.33
CA TYR A 188 -20.73 10.04 4.12
C TYR A 188 -21.14 9.19 2.90
N ASP A 189 -21.45 9.85 1.79
CA ASP A 189 -21.60 9.25 0.48
C ASP A 189 -20.66 9.93 -0.51
N PRO A 190 -19.79 9.18 -1.20
CA PRO A 190 -18.92 9.75 -2.23
C PRO A 190 -19.78 10.29 -3.39
N PRO A 191 -19.38 11.41 -4.01
CA PRO A 191 -20.13 11.99 -5.11
C PRO A 191 -20.13 11.05 -6.33
N GLU A 192 -21.29 10.99 -7.01
CA GLU A 192 -21.45 10.23 -8.25
C GLU A 192 -21.29 11.11 -9.49
N PRO A 193 -20.72 10.58 -10.58
CA PRO A 193 -20.57 11.34 -11.81
C PRO A 193 -21.93 11.75 -12.42
N PRO A 194 -22.04 12.95 -13.03
CA PRO A 194 -23.30 13.49 -13.55
C PRO A 194 -24.06 12.55 -14.52
N GLU A 195 -25.39 12.73 -14.60
CA GLU A 195 -26.29 11.88 -15.39
C GLU A 195 -26.14 12.01 -16.91
N GLU A 196 -25.76 13.19 -17.41
CA GLU A 196 -26.14 13.64 -18.77
C GLU A 196 -25.40 12.99 -19.95
N ASP A 197 -24.34 12.20 -19.75
CA ASP A 197 -23.49 11.80 -20.89
C ASP A 197 -22.86 10.40 -20.84
N LEU A 198 -23.40 9.49 -20.03
CA LEU A 198 -23.10 8.08 -20.21
C LEU A 198 -23.79 7.61 -21.50
N SER A 199 -23.17 7.76 -22.67
CA SER A 199 -23.61 7.06 -23.88
C SER A 199 -23.49 5.55 -23.67
N GLU A 200 -24.56 4.79 -23.94
CA GLU A 200 -24.64 3.36 -24.34
C GLU A 200 -23.73 2.23 -23.74
N ASP A 201 -22.76 2.50 -22.86
CA ASP A 201 -21.62 1.61 -22.55
C ASP A 201 -21.49 0.88 -21.19
N GLU A 202 -22.39 0.94 -20.20
CA GLU A 202 -22.18 0.17 -18.94
C GLU A 202 -22.52 -1.33 -19.04
N GLY A 203 -22.26 -1.92 -20.20
CA GLY A 203 -22.35 -3.36 -20.45
C GLY A 203 -21.61 -3.79 -21.71
N ALA A 204 -20.70 -2.96 -22.23
CA ALA A 204 -20.07 -3.16 -23.53
C ALA A 204 -18.83 -4.05 -23.44
N ASN A 205 -18.64 -4.86 -24.48
CA ASN A 205 -17.41 -5.60 -24.72
C ASN A 205 -16.27 -4.56 -24.95
N PRO A 206 -15.16 -4.57 -24.19
CA PRO A 206 -14.06 -3.61 -24.33
C PRO A 206 -13.40 -3.57 -25.72
N PHE A 207 -13.76 -4.51 -26.59
CA PHE A 207 -13.23 -4.71 -27.94
C PHE A 207 -14.11 -4.15 -29.07
N ASP A 208 -15.14 -3.33 -28.78
CA ASP A 208 -15.92 -2.62 -29.80
C ASP A 208 -15.28 -1.28 -30.17
N ASP A 209 -14.31 -1.32 -31.10
CA ASP A 209 -13.54 -0.17 -31.58
C ASP A 209 -14.42 0.99 -32.10
N SER A 210 -15.61 0.68 -32.62
CA SER A 210 -16.52 1.67 -33.21
C SER A 210 -17.12 2.64 -32.18
N LYS A 211 -17.26 2.19 -30.92
CA LYS A 211 -17.84 2.97 -29.83
C LYS A 211 -16.81 3.79 -29.08
N GLN A 212 -15.60 3.26 -28.90
CA GLN A 212 -14.47 4.02 -28.38
C GLN A 212 -14.18 5.23 -29.28
N GLN A 213 -14.23 5.06 -30.60
CA GLN A 213 -14.05 6.17 -31.55
C GLN A 213 -15.09 7.28 -31.35
N LYS A 214 -16.38 6.94 -31.22
CA LYS A 214 -17.45 7.93 -30.97
C LYS A 214 -17.27 8.68 -29.64
N LYS A 215 -16.79 7.99 -28.60
CA LYS A 215 -16.48 8.61 -27.30
C LYS A 215 -15.35 9.63 -27.44
N MET A 216 -14.30 9.28 -28.18
CA MET A 216 -13.19 10.18 -28.45
C MET A 216 -13.61 11.38 -29.31
N ASP A 217 -14.48 11.19 -30.31
CA ASP A 217 -15.03 12.30 -31.10
C ASP A 217 -15.82 13.28 -30.24
N ARG A 218 -16.69 12.79 -29.34
CA ARG A 218 -17.42 13.67 -28.39
C ARG A 218 -16.49 14.42 -27.44
N LEU A 219 -15.45 13.75 -26.96
CA LEU A 219 -14.45 14.38 -26.10
C LEU A 219 -13.68 15.47 -26.87
N ARG A 220 -13.33 15.22 -28.13
CA ARG A 220 -12.68 16.20 -29.01
C ARG A 220 -13.52 17.48 -29.15
N ASP A 221 -14.84 17.32 -29.32
CA ASP A 221 -15.73 18.45 -29.56
C ASP A 221 -16.05 19.23 -28.28
N LYS A 222 -16.22 18.55 -27.13
CA LYS A 222 -16.60 19.18 -25.84
C LYS A 222 -15.41 19.63 -25.00
N LEU A 223 -14.35 18.84 -24.96
CA LEU A 223 -13.15 19.02 -24.13
C LEU A 223 -11.89 18.79 -24.98
N PRO A 224 -11.63 19.67 -25.97
CA PRO A 224 -10.53 19.50 -26.93
C PRO A 224 -9.16 19.39 -26.25
N LEU A 225 -8.97 20.09 -25.13
CA LEU A 225 -7.74 20.01 -24.34
C LEU A 225 -7.54 18.60 -23.78
N HIS A 226 -8.52 18.04 -23.05
CA HIS A 226 -8.46 16.67 -22.52
C HIS A 226 -8.27 15.63 -23.61
N HIS A 227 -8.97 15.77 -24.74
CA HIS A 227 -8.80 14.88 -25.88
C HIS A 227 -7.35 14.90 -26.39
N ALA A 228 -6.78 16.10 -26.60
CA ALA A 228 -5.38 16.24 -27.02
C ALA A 228 -4.43 15.61 -25.99
N THR A 229 -4.66 15.85 -24.69
CA THR A 229 -3.87 15.26 -23.60
C THR A 229 -3.93 13.74 -23.57
N LEU A 230 -5.03 13.11 -23.98
CA LEU A 230 -5.13 11.65 -24.02
C LEU A 230 -4.53 11.05 -25.29
N THR A 231 -4.63 11.73 -26.43
CA THR A 231 -4.34 11.14 -27.75
C THR A 231 -2.99 11.51 -28.33
N LEU A 232 -2.48 12.72 -28.07
CA LEU A 232 -1.24 13.20 -28.70
C LEU A 232 -0.02 12.87 -27.85
N PRO A 233 1.14 12.56 -28.43
CA PRO A 233 2.41 12.53 -27.70
C PRO A 233 2.68 13.85 -26.98
N ASP A 234 3.48 13.82 -25.90
CA ASP A 234 3.63 14.97 -24.99
C ASP A 234 4.06 16.28 -25.70
N LYS A 235 5.08 16.22 -26.55
CA LYS A 235 5.55 17.39 -27.34
C LYS A 235 4.50 17.95 -28.29
N GLU A 236 3.74 17.07 -28.95
CA GLU A 236 2.67 17.46 -29.86
C GLU A 236 1.49 18.06 -29.10
N CYS A 237 1.22 17.54 -27.90
CA CYS A 237 0.22 18.07 -26.98
C CYS A 237 0.56 19.51 -26.55
N VAL A 238 1.83 19.80 -26.25
CA VAL A 238 2.29 21.16 -25.95
C VAL A 238 2.15 22.08 -27.17
N ALA A 239 2.47 21.61 -28.38
CA ALA A 239 2.27 22.38 -29.59
C ALA A 239 0.79 22.71 -29.82
N PHE A 240 -0.10 21.75 -29.55
CA PHE A 240 -1.54 21.96 -29.60
C PHE A 240 -1.99 23.02 -28.59
N TYR A 241 -1.55 22.94 -27.33
CA TYR A 241 -1.88 23.93 -26.30
C TYR A 241 -1.47 25.36 -26.67
N LYS A 242 -0.26 25.53 -27.25
CA LYS A 242 0.22 26.83 -27.72
C LYS A 242 -0.70 27.41 -28.81
N GLY A 243 -1.05 26.61 -29.82
CA GLY A 243 -1.96 27.05 -30.87
C GLY A 243 -3.36 27.40 -30.34
N PHE A 244 -3.81 26.70 -29.30
CA PHE A 244 -5.11 26.91 -28.66
C PHE A 244 -5.18 28.17 -27.79
N LEU A 245 -4.08 28.52 -27.12
CA LEU A 245 -3.95 29.73 -26.29
C LEU A 245 -4.18 31.01 -27.12
N ASP A 246 -3.69 31.02 -28.35
CA ASP A 246 -3.72 32.19 -29.24
C ASP A 246 -5.09 32.42 -29.93
N HIS A 247 -6.00 31.43 -29.90
CA HIS A 247 -7.18 31.42 -30.79
C HIS A 247 -8.54 31.12 -30.12
N SER A 248 -8.59 30.80 -28.82
CA SER A 248 -9.83 30.30 -28.19
C SER A 248 -10.28 31.07 -26.96
N GLY A 249 -11.59 31.37 -26.89
CA GLY A 249 -12.27 31.85 -25.68
C GLY A 249 -12.65 30.73 -24.71
N ILE A 250 -11.93 29.59 -24.74
CA ILE A 250 -12.23 28.38 -23.96
C ILE A 250 -11.58 28.50 -22.58
N GLU A 251 -12.34 28.18 -21.54
CA GLU A 251 -11.88 28.27 -20.15
C GLU A 251 -11.07 27.02 -19.76
N TRP A 252 -9.78 27.22 -19.46
CA TRP A 252 -8.85 26.17 -19.00
C TRP A 252 -9.31 25.43 -17.73
N LYS A 253 -10.31 25.96 -17.02
CA LYS A 253 -10.91 25.38 -15.82
C LYS A 253 -11.95 24.29 -16.11
N GLN A 254 -12.28 24.05 -17.38
CA GLN A 254 -13.16 22.95 -17.75
C GLN A 254 -12.61 21.62 -17.21
N SER A 255 -13.52 20.78 -16.76
CA SER A 255 -13.24 19.46 -16.23
C SER A 255 -14.04 18.40 -16.97
N ASP A 256 -13.56 17.16 -16.93
CA ASP A 256 -14.30 16.02 -17.46
C ASP A 256 -15.43 15.58 -16.51
N ARG A 257 -16.11 14.48 -16.85
CA ARG A 257 -17.21 13.90 -16.05
C ARG A 257 -16.80 13.46 -14.63
N LEU A 258 -15.51 13.24 -14.41
CA LEU A 258 -14.95 12.87 -13.11
C LEU A 258 -14.35 14.10 -12.43
N GLU A 259 -14.69 15.31 -12.91
CA GLU A 259 -14.15 16.58 -12.49
C GLU A 259 -12.61 16.69 -12.62
N ASN A 260 -11.99 15.83 -13.45
CA ASN A 260 -10.58 15.98 -13.77
C ASN A 260 -10.41 17.18 -14.70
N ASN A 261 -9.67 18.19 -14.25
CA ASN A 261 -9.19 19.23 -15.16
C ASN A 261 -8.05 18.68 -16.05
N VAL A 262 -7.61 19.47 -17.03
CA VAL A 262 -6.55 19.06 -17.97
C VAL A 262 -5.23 18.69 -17.27
N LEU A 263 -4.93 19.29 -16.12
CA LEU A 263 -3.71 19.01 -15.37
C LEU A 263 -3.75 17.63 -14.69
N HIS A 264 -4.91 17.21 -14.17
CA HIS A 264 -5.10 15.83 -13.68
C HIS A 264 -4.80 14.81 -14.78
N VAL A 265 -5.38 15.04 -15.96
CA VAL A 265 -5.20 14.15 -17.11
C VAL A 265 -3.74 14.11 -17.55
N ALA A 266 -3.09 15.27 -17.70
CA ALA A 266 -1.69 15.35 -18.11
C ALA A 266 -0.75 14.64 -17.12
N ALA A 267 -0.99 14.83 -15.82
CA ALA A 267 -0.21 14.20 -14.77
C ALA A 267 -0.38 12.67 -14.79
N CYS A 268 -1.62 12.17 -14.80
CA CYS A 268 -1.90 10.73 -14.78
C CYS A 268 -1.50 10.02 -16.08
N GLN A 269 -1.44 10.75 -17.21
CA GLN A 269 -0.86 10.27 -18.47
C GLN A 269 0.67 10.40 -18.53
N GLN A 270 1.30 10.88 -17.45
CA GLN A 270 2.76 11.00 -17.30
C GLN A 270 3.38 11.86 -18.42
N LYS A 271 2.84 13.06 -18.63
CA LYS A 271 3.26 14.00 -19.68
C LYS A 271 3.96 15.23 -19.08
N PRO A 272 5.26 15.15 -18.74
CA PRO A 272 5.96 16.19 -18.00
C PRO A 272 6.06 17.52 -18.76
N GLU A 273 6.21 17.52 -20.09
CA GLU A 273 6.26 18.76 -20.86
C GLU A 273 4.91 19.48 -20.83
N SER A 274 3.81 18.72 -20.98
CA SER A 274 2.44 19.21 -20.83
C SER A 274 2.16 19.75 -19.43
N VAL A 275 2.52 18.99 -18.38
CA VAL A 275 2.36 19.43 -16.98
C VAL A 275 3.11 20.74 -16.74
N LYS A 276 4.38 20.81 -17.15
CA LYS A 276 5.19 22.02 -17.02
C LYS A 276 4.55 23.19 -17.75
N TRP A 277 4.16 22.99 -19.00
CA TRP A 277 3.60 24.05 -19.82
C TRP A 277 2.28 24.58 -19.24
N ILE A 278 1.38 23.70 -18.80
CA ILE A 278 0.10 24.08 -18.17
C ILE A 278 0.35 24.91 -16.90
N MET A 279 1.28 24.47 -16.05
CA MET A 279 1.62 25.16 -14.80
C MET A 279 2.21 26.57 -15.04
N GLU A 280 3.00 26.75 -16.09
CA GLU A 280 3.69 28.02 -16.40
C GLU A 280 2.83 29.00 -17.22
N ASN A 281 1.94 28.51 -18.08
CA ASN A 281 1.32 29.33 -19.13
C ASN A 281 -0.21 29.42 -19.01
N ALA A 282 -0.87 28.50 -18.30
CA ALA A 282 -2.29 28.68 -18.03
C ALA A 282 -2.44 29.77 -16.97
N ASN A 283 -3.20 30.84 -17.26
CA ASN A 283 -3.56 31.90 -16.30
C ASN A 283 -4.29 31.39 -15.03
N THR A 284 -4.51 30.08 -14.95
CA THR A 284 -5.20 29.35 -13.89
C THR A 284 -4.34 28.24 -13.28
N GLY A 285 -3.03 28.17 -13.55
CA GLY A 285 -2.15 27.06 -13.10
C GLY A 285 -2.29 26.71 -11.62
N THR A 286 -2.27 27.70 -10.73
CA THR A 286 -2.50 27.52 -9.28
C THR A 286 -3.91 27.03 -8.94
N VAL A 287 -4.91 27.45 -9.71
CA VAL A 287 -6.29 26.97 -9.55
C VAL A 287 -6.36 25.51 -9.97
N LEU A 288 -5.80 25.15 -11.14
CA LEU A 288 -5.80 23.78 -11.65
C LEU A 288 -5.06 22.81 -10.72
N SER A 289 -3.94 23.23 -10.14
CA SER A 289 -3.15 22.40 -9.22
C SER A 289 -3.80 22.18 -7.86
N SER A 290 -4.71 23.07 -7.44
CA SER A 290 -5.45 22.97 -6.18
C SER A 290 -6.88 22.46 -6.33
N SER A 291 -7.44 22.49 -7.54
CA SER A 291 -8.74 21.87 -7.86
C SER A 291 -8.73 20.39 -7.53
N ARG A 292 -9.84 19.91 -6.99
CA ARG A 292 -10.04 18.49 -6.70
C ARG A 292 -11.01 17.89 -7.70
N ASN A 293 -10.77 16.64 -8.09
CA ASN A 293 -11.67 15.86 -8.92
C ASN A 293 -12.83 15.28 -8.09
N ILE A 294 -13.68 14.45 -8.71
CA ILE A 294 -14.86 13.86 -8.06
C ILE A 294 -14.49 12.96 -6.87
N HIS A 295 -13.33 12.30 -6.94
CA HIS A 295 -12.80 11.53 -5.83
C HIS A 295 -12.14 12.41 -4.75
N GLY A 296 -12.17 13.72 -4.92
CA GLY A 296 -11.57 14.66 -4.00
C GLY A 296 -10.06 14.69 -4.08
N TYR A 297 -9.41 14.24 -5.15
CA TYR A 297 -7.96 14.33 -5.32
C TYR A 297 -7.55 15.56 -6.12
N THR A 298 -6.47 16.21 -5.72
CA THR A 298 -5.73 17.16 -6.55
C THR A 298 -4.94 16.44 -7.66
N PRO A 299 -4.40 17.13 -8.68
CA PRO A 299 -3.58 16.49 -9.71
C PRO A 299 -2.38 15.71 -9.16
N LEU A 300 -1.74 16.23 -8.10
CA LEU A 300 -0.63 15.56 -7.42
C LEU A 300 -1.10 14.28 -6.72
N GLU A 301 -2.16 14.37 -5.91
CA GLU A 301 -2.70 13.22 -5.17
C GLU A 301 -3.23 12.15 -6.13
N ALA A 302 -3.87 12.54 -7.24
CA ALA A 302 -4.36 11.61 -8.27
C ALA A 302 -3.20 10.86 -8.95
N LEU A 303 -2.11 11.56 -9.31
CA LEU A 303 -0.91 10.91 -9.83
C LEU A 303 -0.29 9.96 -8.79
N GLN A 304 -0.21 10.37 -7.53
CA GLN A 304 0.31 9.53 -6.45
C GLN A 304 -0.52 8.25 -6.24
N ASP A 305 -1.85 8.33 -6.26
CA ASP A 305 -2.75 7.16 -6.13
C ASP A 305 -2.56 6.19 -7.31
N VAL A 306 -2.49 6.69 -8.55
CA VAL A 306 -2.20 5.87 -9.74
C VAL A 306 -0.84 5.17 -9.63
N LEU A 307 0.18 5.91 -9.20
CA LEU A 307 1.53 5.37 -9.04
C LEU A 307 1.63 4.34 -7.91
N GLU A 308 0.91 4.53 -6.81
CA GLU A 308 0.86 3.59 -5.69
C GLU A 308 0.19 2.26 -6.09
N ILE A 309 -0.90 2.33 -6.87
CA ILE A 309 -1.54 1.14 -7.44
C ILE A 309 -0.54 0.39 -8.33
N GLY A 310 0.10 1.09 -9.28
CA GLY A 310 1.07 0.49 -10.19
C GLY A 310 2.36 -0.01 -9.51
N ARG A 311 2.75 0.59 -8.38
CA ARG A 311 3.87 0.13 -7.55
C ARG A 311 3.57 -1.22 -6.91
N THR A 312 2.34 -1.42 -6.45
CA THR A 312 2.00 -2.54 -5.56
C THR A 312 1.33 -3.69 -6.28
N ARG A 313 0.63 -3.43 -7.38
CA ARG A 313 -0.26 -4.38 -8.05
C ARG A 313 -0.19 -4.28 -9.57
N LYS A 314 -0.52 -5.38 -10.23
CA LYS A 314 -0.70 -5.46 -11.68
C LYS A 314 -1.92 -6.31 -12.01
N GLU A 315 -2.87 -5.73 -12.73
CA GLU A 315 -4.01 -6.48 -13.24
C GLU A 315 -3.61 -7.30 -14.46
N VAL A 316 -3.89 -8.61 -14.41
CA VAL A 316 -3.71 -9.55 -15.52
C VAL A 316 -5.01 -10.32 -15.71
N ARG A 317 -5.78 -9.91 -16.73
CA ARG A 317 -7.13 -10.43 -17.01
C ARG A 317 -8.08 -10.20 -15.83
N MET A 318 -8.46 -11.26 -15.11
CA MET A 318 -9.37 -11.24 -13.97
C MET A 318 -8.64 -11.42 -12.63
N LEU A 319 -7.30 -11.37 -12.65
CA LEU A 319 -6.44 -11.59 -11.49
C LEU A 319 -5.63 -10.33 -11.17
N THR A 320 -5.41 -10.08 -9.88
CA THR A 320 -4.60 -8.96 -9.39
C THR A 320 -3.31 -9.51 -8.81
N LEU A 321 -2.20 -9.36 -9.53
CA LEU A 321 -0.90 -9.81 -9.07
C LEU A 321 -0.27 -8.79 -8.13
N VAL A 322 0.24 -9.23 -6.99
CA VAL A 322 1.02 -8.40 -6.06
C VAL A 322 2.47 -8.32 -6.56
N VAL A 323 2.94 -7.12 -6.92
CA VAL A 323 4.26 -6.89 -7.55
C VAL A 323 5.15 -5.93 -6.75
N ALA A 324 4.75 -5.56 -5.54
CA ALA A 324 5.44 -4.57 -4.71
C ALA A 324 6.94 -4.87 -4.48
N ASP A 325 7.33 -6.15 -4.33
CA ASP A 325 8.73 -6.54 -4.12
C ASP A 325 9.58 -6.50 -5.41
N GLN A 326 8.93 -6.42 -6.59
CA GLN A 326 9.57 -6.33 -7.90
C GLN A 326 9.63 -4.87 -8.41
N PHE A 327 9.29 -3.91 -7.57
CA PHE A 327 9.23 -2.51 -7.95
C PHE A 327 10.64 -1.95 -8.24
N GLU A 328 10.88 -1.53 -9.49
CA GLU A 328 12.17 -0.97 -9.93
C GLU A 328 12.25 0.57 -9.82
N GLY A 329 11.18 1.19 -9.31
CA GLY A 329 10.98 2.63 -9.28
C GLY A 329 10.10 3.14 -10.42
N PHE A 330 9.54 4.33 -10.23
CA PHE A 330 8.76 5.00 -11.27
C PHE A 330 9.63 5.40 -12.45
N ASN A 331 9.03 5.44 -13.64
CA ASN A 331 9.73 5.90 -14.84
C ASN A 331 10.07 7.40 -14.75
N THR A 332 10.95 7.86 -15.64
CA THR A 332 11.44 9.24 -15.65
C THR A 332 10.31 10.27 -15.82
N ASP A 333 9.34 10.00 -16.69
CA ASP A 333 8.25 10.93 -16.99
C ASP A 333 7.33 11.14 -15.78
N ALA A 334 7.02 10.07 -15.05
CA ALA A 334 6.28 10.12 -13.79
C ALA A 334 7.05 10.90 -12.72
N VAL A 335 8.36 10.66 -12.59
CA VAL A 335 9.22 11.39 -11.64
C VAL A 335 9.28 12.88 -11.96
N ASP A 336 9.39 13.23 -13.24
CA ASP A 336 9.41 14.62 -13.68
C ASP A 336 8.05 15.29 -13.43
N CYS A 337 6.92 14.61 -13.70
CA CYS A 337 5.58 15.09 -13.34
C CYS A 337 5.43 15.34 -11.83
N LEU A 338 5.83 14.39 -10.99
CA LEU A 338 5.82 14.53 -9.53
C LEU A 338 6.66 15.73 -9.07
N SER A 339 7.84 15.92 -9.66
CA SER A 339 8.72 17.03 -9.31
C SER A 339 8.08 18.38 -9.63
N LEU A 340 7.47 18.52 -10.81
CA LEU A 340 6.81 19.76 -11.24
C LEU A 340 5.62 20.09 -10.32
N LEU A 341 4.80 19.09 -9.98
CA LEU A 341 3.64 19.26 -9.12
C LEU A 341 4.00 19.51 -7.65
N THR A 342 5.22 19.15 -7.22
CA THR A 342 5.75 19.46 -5.89
C THR A 342 6.58 20.75 -5.85
N GLY A 343 6.67 21.48 -6.97
CA GLY A 343 7.38 22.75 -7.06
C GLY A 343 8.90 22.62 -7.25
N LEU A 344 9.39 21.45 -7.65
CA LEU A 344 10.78 21.18 -8.00
C LEU A 344 10.97 21.28 -9.53
N ASP A 345 12.13 21.76 -9.98
CA ASP A 345 12.48 21.78 -11.42
C ASP A 345 13.28 20.52 -11.79
N PRO A 346 12.76 19.64 -12.69
CA PRO A 346 13.45 18.43 -13.15
C PRO A 346 14.91 18.60 -13.56
N ARG A 347 15.27 19.80 -14.07
CA ARG A 347 16.61 20.11 -14.60
C ARG A 347 17.64 20.42 -13.52
N THR A 348 17.19 20.86 -12.34
CA THR A 348 18.06 21.31 -11.25
C THR A 348 18.02 20.39 -10.03
N MET A 349 17.07 19.44 -10.00
CA MET A 349 16.98 18.45 -8.94
C MET A 349 18.30 17.67 -8.76
N SER A 350 18.74 17.56 -7.50
CA SER A 350 19.86 16.69 -7.14
C SER A 350 19.53 15.22 -7.40
N LYS A 351 20.58 14.39 -7.57
CA LYS A 351 20.43 12.94 -7.74
C LYS A 351 19.57 12.31 -6.64
N ILE A 352 19.77 12.72 -5.38
CA ILE A 352 19.03 12.15 -4.25
C ILE A 352 17.55 12.55 -4.25
N GLN A 353 17.21 13.79 -4.63
CA GLN A 353 15.81 14.20 -4.78
C GLN A 353 15.11 13.37 -5.86
N ARG A 354 15.77 13.18 -7.01
CA ARG A 354 15.27 12.33 -8.10
C ARG A 354 15.05 10.89 -7.64
N GLN A 355 15.98 10.30 -6.90
CA GLN A 355 15.83 8.94 -6.37
C GLN A 355 14.69 8.83 -5.35
N ARG A 356 14.53 9.83 -4.46
CA ARG A 356 13.42 9.88 -3.49
C ARG A 356 12.07 9.89 -4.19
N LEU A 357 11.89 10.67 -5.25
CA LEU A 357 10.68 10.64 -6.05
C LEU A 357 10.50 9.32 -6.78
N LYS A 358 11.57 8.80 -7.42
CA LYS A 358 11.57 7.51 -8.13
C LYS A 358 11.05 6.36 -7.26
N PHE A 359 11.44 6.33 -6.00
CA PHE A 359 11.09 5.25 -5.08
C PHE A 359 9.97 5.61 -4.08
N GLY A 360 9.20 6.67 -4.34
CA GLY A 360 8.01 7.01 -3.53
C GLY A 360 8.32 7.41 -2.08
N CYS A 361 9.50 8.00 -1.82
CA CYS A 361 9.85 8.51 -0.49
C CYS A 361 8.91 9.65 -0.08
N THR A 362 8.25 9.49 1.07
CA THR A 362 7.35 10.50 1.64
C THR A 362 7.98 11.26 2.81
N CYS A 363 9.04 10.74 3.44
CA CYS A 363 9.72 11.42 4.55
C CYS A 363 10.74 12.49 4.11
N GLY A 364 11.15 12.46 2.84
CA GLY A 364 12.20 13.32 2.29
C GLY A 364 13.61 12.98 2.78
N GLU A 365 13.82 11.87 3.49
CA GLU A 365 15.08 11.52 4.14
C GLU A 365 15.60 10.11 3.80
N CYS A 366 14.92 9.35 2.94
CA CYS A 366 15.39 8.02 2.55
C CYS A 366 16.82 8.08 2.01
N LEU A 367 17.65 7.15 2.48
CA LEU A 367 19.01 6.89 2.01
C LEU A 367 18.94 6.25 0.62
N ASP A 368 19.72 6.79 -0.31
CA ASP A 368 19.67 6.49 -1.76
C ASP A 368 18.28 6.54 -2.40
N GLY A 369 17.33 7.20 -1.73
CA GLY A 369 15.96 7.40 -2.18
C GLY A 369 14.96 6.34 -1.73
N PHE A 370 15.39 5.17 -1.27
CA PHE A 370 14.50 4.06 -0.95
C PHE A 370 14.55 3.57 0.50
N MET A 371 15.71 3.54 1.15
CA MET A 371 15.84 3.03 2.53
C MET A 371 15.44 4.11 3.53
N SER A 372 14.31 3.94 4.23
CA SER A 372 13.80 4.96 5.15
C SER A 372 14.63 5.07 6.44
N PRO A 373 14.54 6.20 7.18
CA PRO A 373 15.22 6.33 8.46
C PRO A 373 14.84 5.23 9.48
N ARG A 374 13.57 4.82 9.51
CA ARG A 374 13.07 3.77 10.41
C ARG A 374 13.59 2.39 10.04
N MET A 375 13.57 2.05 8.75
CA MET A 375 14.14 0.79 8.27
C MET A 375 15.66 0.74 8.50
N CYS A 376 16.37 1.85 8.25
CA CYS A 376 17.81 1.96 8.52
C CYS A 376 18.12 1.70 10.00
N ALA A 377 17.31 2.24 10.92
CA ALA A 377 17.45 1.99 12.35
C ALA A 377 17.13 0.53 12.72
N ALA A 378 16.10 -0.08 12.13
CA ALA A 378 15.76 -1.49 12.34
C ALA A 378 16.89 -2.42 11.89
N LEU A 379 17.44 -2.19 10.69
CA LEU A 379 18.59 -2.95 10.17
C LEU A 379 19.85 -2.75 11.02
N LEU A 380 20.07 -1.53 11.53
CA LEU A 380 21.21 -1.26 12.41
C LEU A 380 21.08 -2.04 13.72
N PHE A 381 19.91 -1.98 14.33
CA PHE A 381 19.60 -2.73 15.54
C PHE A 381 19.81 -4.24 15.33
N GLN A 382 19.34 -4.80 14.22
CA GLN A 382 19.54 -6.22 13.93
C GLN A 382 21.01 -6.57 13.68
N ALA A 383 21.74 -5.72 12.96
CA ALA A 383 23.17 -5.94 12.70
C ALA A 383 23.98 -5.95 14.01
N GLU A 384 23.74 -4.98 14.90
CA GLU A 384 24.41 -4.89 16.21
C GLU A 384 24.04 -6.07 17.11
N THR A 385 22.74 -6.32 17.29
CA THR A 385 22.24 -7.39 18.17
C THR A 385 22.71 -8.77 17.70
N THR A 386 22.70 -9.01 16.39
CA THR A 386 23.20 -10.27 15.81
C THR A 386 24.71 -10.42 16.00
N CYS A 387 25.47 -9.34 15.80
CA CYS A 387 26.92 -9.36 16.03
C CYS A 387 27.26 -9.75 17.47
N ASP A 388 26.61 -9.10 18.45
CA ASP A 388 26.81 -9.36 19.87
C ASP A 388 26.38 -10.78 20.24
N MET A 389 25.25 -11.24 19.71
CA MET A 389 24.73 -12.59 19.96
C MET A 389 25.67 -13.67 19.45
N LEU A 390 26.22 -13.51 18.25
CA LEU A 390 27.15 -14.47 17.65
C LEU A 390 28.53 -14.47 18.33
N ASP A 391 28.88 -13.45 19.11
CA ASP A 391 30.12 -13.43 19.90
C ASP A 391 30.05 -14.34 21.13
N MET A 392 28.84 -14.57 21.66
CA MET A 392 28.62 -15.41 22.83
C MET A 392 29.08 -16.85 22.57
N ASP A 393 29.95 -17.36 23.45
CA ASP A 393 30.50 -18.72 23.40
C ASP A 393 31.16 -19.13 22.07
N ILE A 394 31.62 -18.16 21.27
CA ILE A 394 32.21 -18.37 19.94
C ILE A 394 33.45 -19.29 19.96
N GLY A 395 34.04 -19.54 21.12
CA GLY A 395 35.15 -20.48 21.31
C GLY A 395 34.78 -21.94 21.06
N ASN A 396 33.57 -22.39 21.43
CA ASN A 396 33.14 -23.78 21.34
C ASN A 396 32.35 -24.03 20.05
N GLY A 397 33.03 -24.49 19.00
CA GLY A 397 32.45 -24.61 17.66
C GLY A 397 31.18 -25.46 17.57
N PRO A 398 31.16 -26.71 18.07
CA PRO A 398 29.96 -27.54 18.05
C PRO A 398 28.76 -26.92 18.78
N ASP A 399 28.96 -26.43 20.01
CA ASP A 399 27.88 -25.86 20.82
C ASP A 399 27.40 -24.52 20.25
N TRP A 400 28.32 -23.69 19.74
CA TRP A 400 28.00 -22.46 19.04
C TRP A 400 27.18 -22.72 17.78
N CYS A 401 27.55 -23.74 16.99
CA CYS A 401 26.79 -24.09 15.80
C CYS A 401 25.39 -24.61 16.14
N MET A 402 25.27 -25.38 17.22
CA MET A 402 23.97 -25.87 17.69
C MET A 402 23.07 -24.73 18.17
N SER A 403 23.64 -23.78 18.92
CA SER A 403 22.90 -22.65 19.49
C SER A 403 22.45 -21.65 18.44
N ASN A 404 23.20 -21.51 17.35
CA ASN A 404 22.96 -20.53 16.28
C ASN A 404 22.46 -21.18 14.97
N ASP A 405 21.98 -22.42 14.99
CA ASP A 405 21.62 -23.15 13.74
C ASP A 405 20.59 -22.40 12.89
N TYR A 406 19.63 -21.72 13.54
CA TYR A 406 18.62 -20.89 12.88
C TYR A 406 19.23 -19.72 12.07
N MET A 407 20.40 -19.23 12.48
CA MET A 407 21.16 -18.17 11.78
C MET A 407 21.86 -18.68 10.53
N PHE A 408 21.93 -19.99 10.31
CA PHE A 408 22.66 -20.51 9.16
C PHE A 408 21.79 -20.81 7.98
N THR A 409 20.47 -20.55 8.03
CA THR A 409 19.48 -20.88 6.98
C THR A 409 20.00 -20.63 5.55
N TYR A 410 20.67 -19.50 5.31
CA TYR A 410 21.20 -19.10 4.01
C TYR A 410 22.69 -19.39 3.77
N VAL A 411 23.41 -19.86 4.79
CA VAL A 411 24.85 -20.15 4.69
C VAL A 411 25.05 -21.48 3.96
N ALA A 412 26.04 -21.55 3.06
CA ALA A 412 26.32 -22.78 2.33
C ALA A 412 26.75 -23.95 3.26
N PRO A 413 26.35 -25.21 2.98
CA PRO A 413 26.62 -26.34 3.89
C PRO A 413 28.10 -26.57 4.22
N ASP A 414 28.99 -26.32 3.26
CA ASP A 414 30.44 -26.42 3.45
C ASP A 414 30.98 -25.35 4.41
N LEU A 415 30.47 -24.11 4.32
CA LEU A 415 30.76 -23.04 5.28
C LEU A 415 30.26 -23.38 6.68
N ARG A 416 29.04 -23.91 6.81
CA ARG A 416 28.50 -24.38 8.11
C ARG A 416 29.38 -25.46 8.75
N GLN A 417 29.89 -26.39 7.94
CA GLN A 417 30.80 -27.43 8.44
C GLN A 417 32.11 -26.83 8.97
N ASN A 418 32.64 -25.80 8.31
CA ASN A 418 33.83 -25.09 8.78
C ASN A 418 33.59 -24.35 10.09
N PHE A 419 32.37 -23.85 10.35
CA PHE A 419 32.05 -23.22 11.64
C PHE A 419 32.21 -24.17 12.83
N ARG A 420 32.02 -25.49 12.66
CA ARG A 420 32.20 -26.45 13.76
C ARG A 420 33.66 -26.56 14.22
N THR A 421 34.62 -26.37 13.33
CA THR A 421 36.03 -26.66 13.59
C THR A 421 36.93 -25.42 13.57
N ASN A 422 36.48 -24.31 12.98
CA ASN A 422 37.32 -23.14 12.75
C ASN A 422 36.75 -21.87 13.43
N LYS A 423 37.42 -21.43 14.51
CA LYS A 423 37.05 -20.21 15.25
C LYS A 423 37.11 -18.95 14.38
N SER A 424 38.14 -18.84 13.54
CA SER A 424 38.33 -17.66 12.67
C SER A 424 37.20 -17.52 11.65
N TYR A 425 36.56 -18.60 11.23
CA TYR A 425 35.40 -18.53 10.33
C TYR A 425 34.15 -18.03 11.04
N ARG A 426 33.94 -18.46 12.30
CA ARG A 426 32.84 -17.96 13.13
C ARG A 426 33.01 -16.46 13.42
N GLU A 427 34.22 -16.05 13.82
CA GLU A 427 34.54 -14.64 14.07
C GLU A 427 34.39 -13.81 12.79
N GLY A 428 34.87 -14.30 11.64
CA GLY A 428 34.71 -13.60 10.37
C GLY A 428 33.26 -13.47 9.93
N PHE A 429 32.42 -14.50 10.12
CA PHE A 429 30.98 -14.44 9.84
C PHE A 429 30.26 -13.42 10.74
N LYS A 430 30.54 -13.44 12.05
CA LYS A 430 30.07 -12.44 13.01
C LYS A 430 30.45 -11.02 12.57
N ASN A 431 31.73 -10.81 12.21
CA ASN A 431 32.24 -9.49 11.87
C ASN A 431 31.53 -8.87 10.65
N ILE A 432 30.98 -9.67 9.73
CA ILE A 432 30.17 -9.14 8.61
C ILE A 432 29.00 -8.30 9.13
N PHE A 433 28.32 -8.73 10.19
CA PHE A 433 27.24 -7.95 10.81
C PHE A 433 27.76 -6.65 11.44
N GLY A 434 28.95 -6.69 12.06
CA GLY A 434 29.65 -5.49 12.54
C GLY A 434 29.89 -4.45 11.43
N PHE A 435 30.46 -4.88 10.30
CA PHE A 435 30.69 -4.01 9.15
C PHE A 435 29.40 -3.46 8.54
N MET A 436 28.32 -4.26 8.55
CA MET A 436 26.99 -3.77 8.14
C MET A 436 26.49 -2.67 9.07
N ALA A 437 26.65 -2.82 10.39
CA ALA A 437 26.30 -1.79 11.35
C ALA A 437 27.12 -0.51 11.13
N GLU A 438 28.42 -0.63 10.83
CA GLU A 438 29.28 0.51 10.49
C GLU A 438 28.82 1.24 9.22
N CYS A 439 28.48 0.51 8.15
CA CYS A 439 27.87 1.08 6.95
C CYS A 439 26.64 1.93 7.30
N LEU A 440 25.71 1.36 8.08
CA LEU A 440 24.44 2.01 8.44
C LEU A 440 24.66 3.25 9.33
N ARG A 441 25.59 3.19 10.28
CA ARG A 441 26.01 4.35 11.10
C ARG A 441 26.61 5.46 10.23
N ALA A 442 27.41 5.09 9.24
CA ALA A 442 28.00 6.00 8.25
C ALA A 442 27.01 6.48 7.18
N LYS A 443 25.72 6.12 7.28
CA LYS A 443 24.68 6.44 6.29
C LYS A 443 25.04 5.94 4.89
N MET A 444 25.60 4.74 4.81
CA MET A 444 25.83 3.99 3.57
C MET A 444 24.93 2.76 3.55
N LEU A 445 24.48 2.39 2.35
CA LEU A 445 23.73 1.15 2.19
C LEU A 445 24.61 -0.05 2.56
N PRO A 446 24.08 -1.08 3.23
CA PRO A 446 24.82 -2.29 3.57
C PRO A 446 24.95 -3.24 2.36
N VAL A 447 25.37 -2.71 1.20
CA VAL A 447 25.68 -3.49 0.01
C VAL A 447 27.06 -4.12 0.14
N ARG A 448 27.31 -5.20 -0.60
CA ARG A 448 28.58 -5.95 -0.60
C ARG A 448 29.80 -5.03 -0.66
N ASP A 449 29.82 -4.11 -1.62
CA ASP A 449 30.97 -3.24 -1.86
C ASP A 449 31.24 -2.28 -0.69
N ASN A 450 30.19 -1.78 -0.03
CA ASN A 450 30.33 -0.91 1.15
C ASN A 450 30.77 -1.70 2.39
N VAL A 451 30.28 -2.93 2.56
CA VAL A 451 30.70 -3.84 3.64
C VAL A 451 32.19 -4.18 3.49
N LEU A 452 32.62 -4.51 2.26
CA LEU A 452 34.03 -4.73 1.97
C LEU A 452 34.88 -3.48 2.22
N LEU A 453 34.37 -2.30 1.86
CA LEU A 453 35.04 -1.03 2.14
C LEU A 453 35.20 -0.77 3.65
N GLN A 454 34.20 -1.08 4.48
CA GLN A 454 34.35 -0.96 5.94
C GLN A 454 35.43 -1.90 6.46
N TRP A 455 35.40 -3.17 6.04
CA TRP A 455 36.41 -4.14 6.41
C TRP A 455 37.83 -3.73 5.99
N GLU A 456 38.02 -3.23 4.76
CA GLU A 456 39.34 -2.80 4.28
C GLU A 456 39.92 -1.62 5.07
N ASN A 457 39.06 -0.77 5.62
CA ASN A 457 39.46 0.34 6.48
C ASN A 457 39.76 -0.11 7.92
N GLU A 458 39.33 -1.31 8.32
CA GLU A 458 39.59 -1.84 9.64
C GLU A 458 41.00 -2.44 9.73
N SER A 459 41.76 -2.00 10.74
CA SER A 459 43.06 -2.60 11.07
C SER A 459 42.87 -3.85 11.94
N GLU A 460 42.21 -4.86 11.39
CA GLU A 460 41.85 -6.09 12.11
C GLU A 460 43.10 -6.92 12.49
N TRP A 461 43.26 -7.19 13.78
CA TRP A 461 44.28 -8.12 14.29
C TRP A 461 43.72 -8.98 15.44
N PRO A 462 43.75 -10.33 15.33
CA PRO A 462 44.19 -11.14 14.18
C PRO A 462 43.23 -11.02 12.97
N PRO A 463 43.69 -11.27 11.72
CA PRO A 463 42.92 -11.00 10.49
C PRO A 463 41.88 -12.10 10.20
N VAL A 464 40.92 -12.27 11.11
CA VAL A 464 39.97 -13.40 11.09
C VAL A 464 38.90 -13.23 10.02
N THR A 465 38.45 -11.99 9.76
CA THR A 465 37.55 -11.66 8.65
C THR A 465 38.23 -11.93 7.31
N ARG A 466 39.51 -11.55 7.17
CA ARG A 466 40.28 -11.87 5.94
C ARG A 466 40.28 -13.36 5.65
N ASN A 467 40.54 -14.18 6.66
CA ASN A 467 40.55 -15.64 6.50
C ASN A 467 39.17 -16.16 6.06
N TYR A 468 38.09 -15.66 6.68
CA TYR A 468 36.73 -16.00 6.30
C TYR A 468 36.45 -15.59 4.85
N LEU A 469 36.70 -14.35 4.45
CA LEU A 469 36.40 -13.84 3.11
C LEU A 469 37.25 -14.47 2.00
N GLN A 470 38.53 -14.73 2.24
CA GLN A 470 39.47 -15.20 1.20
C GLN A 470 39.52 -16.72 1.02
N ARG A 471 38.99 -17.53 1.94
CA ARG A 471 39.13 -19.00 1.90
C ARG A 471 37.78 -19.74 1.81
N GLY A 472 37.64 -20.64 0.83
CA GLY A 472 36.45 -21.47 0.58
C GLY A 472 35.23 -20.68 0.10
N GLY A 473 34.30 -21.23 -0.67
CA GLY A 473 33.11 -20.50 -1.16
C GLY A 473 33.39 -19.23 -1.99
N THR A 474 32.33 -18.50 -2.34
CA THR A 474 32.38 -17.21 -3.05
C THR A 474 32.24 -16.04 -2.07
N LEU A 475 32.60 -14.82 -2.48
CA LEU A 475 32.39 -13.62 -1.66
C LEU A 475 30.89 -13.34 -1.45
N GLU A 476 30.12 -13.53 -2.52
CA GLU A 476 28.65 -13.47 -2.53
C GLU A 476 28.08 -14.41 -1.47
N GLY A 477 28.47 -15.69 -1.52
CA GLY A 477 28.00 -16.72 -0.58
C GLY A 477 28.46 -16.55 0.87
N LYS A 478 29.23 -15.50 1.18
CA LYS A 478 29.70 -15.17 2.54
C LYS A 478 29.11 -13.89 3.11
N ILE A 479 28.80 -12.92 2.26
CA ILE A 479 28.22 -11.63 2.68
C ILE A 479 26.70 -11.64 2.51
N GLU A 480 26.19 -12.16 1.39
CA GLU A 480 24.75 -12.19 1.12
C GLU A 480 23.94 -12.93 2.20
N PRO A 481 24.40 -14.07 2.77
CA PRO A 481 23.67 -14.70 3.87
C PRO A 481 23.51 -13.78 5.09
N ALA A 482 24.56 -13.04 5.48
CA ALA A 482 24.48 -12.12 6.61
C ALA A 482 23.51 -10.96 6.33
N LEU A 483 23.56 -10.41 5.11
CA LEU A 483 22.62 -9.39 4.66
C LEU A 483 21.18 -9.89 4.71
N ARG A 484 20.94 -11.10 4.18
CA ARG A 484 19.63 -11.77 4.16
C ARG A 484 19.06 -11.95 5.57
N ILE A 485 19.87 -12.49 6.48
CA ILE A 485 19.49 -12.72 7.88
C ILE A 485 19.09 -11.40 8.55
N CYS A 486 19.87 -10.34 8.35
CA CYS A 486 19.58 -9.04 8.94
C CYS A 486 18.25 -8.45 8.44
N PHE A 487 17.97 -8.55 7.14
CA PHE A 487 16.68 -8.11 6.57
C PHE A 487 15.52 -8.96 7.06
N ASP A 488 15.65 -10.29 7.08
CA ASP A 488 14.58 -11.20 7.51
C ASP A 488 14.25 -10.97 8.98
N HIS A 489 15.24 -10.85 9.86
CA HIS A 489 15.03 -10.57 11.28
C HIS A 489 14.42 -9.18 11.50
N ALA A 490 14.85 -8.17 10.74
CA ALA A 490 14.26 -6.82 10.85
C ALA A 490 12.79 -6.83 10.43
N GLN A 491 12.46 -7.60 9.39
CA GLN A 491 11.09 -7.79 8.95
C GLN A 491 10.26 -8.59 9.98
N GLU A 492 10.82 -9.67 10.54
CA GLU A 492 10.16 -10.52 11.56
C GLU A 492 9.91 -9.79 12.88
N GLN A 493 10.69 -8.75 13.19
CA GLN A 493 10.51 -7.94 14.39
C GLN A 493 9.75 -6.62 14.17
N GLY A 494 9.45 -6.24 12.93
CA GLY A 494 8.73 -5.00 12.62
C GLY A 494 7.25 -5.08 12.98
N GLU A 495 6.66 -3.95 13.40
CA GLU A 495 5.26 -3.85 13.87
C GLU A 495 4.23 -4.34 12.82
N LYS A 496 4.44 -4.02 11.54
CA LYS A 496 3.50 -4.41 10.47
C LYS A 496 3.76 -5.79 9.88
N THR A 497 5.02 -6.20 9.84
CA THR A 497 5.45 -7.40 9.11
C THR A 497 5.67 -8.62 10.00
N GLY A 498 5.80 -8.39 11.31
CA GLY A 498 6.35 -9.31 12.29
C GLY A 498 5.65 -9.28 13.65
N ASP A 499 6.43 -9.41 14.73
CA ASP A 499 5.95 -9.47 16.12
C ASP A 499 6.03 -8.14 16.89
N GLY A 500 6.58 -7.09 16.26
CA GLY A 500 6.75 -5.75 16.83
C GLY A 500 7.79 -5.64 17.95
N GLU A 501 8.67 -6.63 18.14
CA GLU A 501 9.70 -6.59 19.19
C GLU A 501 10.63 -5.39 19.03
N TYR A 502 10.98 -5.03 17.78
CA TYR A 502 11.86 -3.88 17.53
C TYR A 502 11.26 -2.58 18.06
N GLU A 503 10.00 -2.29 17.75
CA GLU A 503 9.31 -1.10 18.24
C GLU A 503 9.09 -1.13 19.76
N ARG A 504 8.90 -2.30 20.37
CA ARG A 504 8.81 -2.44 21.84
C ARG A 504 10.13 -2.09 22.52
N VAL A 505 11.25 -2.58 22.00
CA VAL A 505 12.58 -2.33 22.55
C VAL A 505 12.99 -0.88 22.31
N MET A 506 12.76 -0.36 21.10
CA MET A 506 13.17 0.99 20.66
C MET A 506 12.02 2.01 20.75
N LYS A 507 11.14 1.85 21.74
CA LYS A 507 9.90 2.61 21.90
C LYS A 507 10.07 4.12 22.04
N ASN A 508 11.25 4.58 22.46
CA ASN A 508 11.53 6.01 22.63
C ASN A 508 12.20 6.61 21.39
N GLU A 509 12.92 5.80 20.63
CA GLU A 509 13.76 6.18 19.50
C GLU A 509 12.98 6.17 18.19
N VAL A 510 12.18 5.11 17.94
CA VAL A 510 11.42 4.95 16.69
C VAL A 510 10.44 6.10 16.44
N PRO A 511 9.69 6.62 17.45
CA PRO A 511 8.81 7.77 17.25
C PRO A 511 9.53 9.07 16.84
N LEU A 512 10.83 9.22 17.16
CA LEU A 512 11.63 10.38 16.76
C LEU A 512 11.99 10.36 15.27
N LEU A 513 11.93 9.19 14.64
CA LEU A 513 12.22 9.02 13.22
C LEU A 513 10.96 9.30 12.38
N LYS A 514 11.15 10.03 11.27
CA LYS A 514 10.07 10.35 10.33
C LYS A 514 9.47 9.08 9.71
N LYS A 515 8.14 9.01 9.71
CA LYS A 515 7.38 7.98 8.99
C LYS A 515 7.58 8.12 7.48
N CYS A 516 7.73 7.00 6.79
CA CYS A 516 7.86 6.95 5.34
C CYS A 516 7.03 5.81 4.76
N ARG A 517 6.57 5.98 3.51
CA ARG A 517 5.94 4.89 2.74
C ARG A 517 6.82 3.65 2.63
N ASN A 518 8.15 3.80 2.65
CA ASN A 518 9.10 2.70 2.50
C ASN A 518 9.49 2.02 3.83
N ASP A 519 8.89 2.39 4.97
CA ASP A 519 9.29 1.86 6.30
C ASP A 519 9.24 0.34 6.39
N ASP A 520 8.22 -0.27 5.75
CA ASP A 520 7.93 -1.70 5.88
C ASP A 520 8.30 -2.51 4.61
N GLU A 521 8.89 -1.87 3.58
CA GLU A 521 9.17 -2.50 2.29
C GLU A 521 10.51 -3.27 2.28
N PHE A 522 10.74 -4.11 3.29
CA PHE A 522 12.02 -4.79 3.55
C PHE A 522 12.51 -5.61 2.35
N ARG A 523 11.64 -6.40 1.72
CA ARG A 523 12.00 -7.22 0.54
C ARG A 523 12.43 -6.36 -0.65
N PHE A 524 11.69 -5.31 -0.96
CA PHE A 524 12.07 -4.38 -2.03
C PHE A 524 13.43 -3.75 -1.74
N VAL A 525 13.68 -3.28 -0.51
CA VAL A 525 14.96 -2.66 -0.13
C VAL A 525 16.11 -3.68 -0.14
N ALA A 526 15.87 -4.91 0.30
CA ALA A 526 16.83 -6.01 0.22
C ALA A 526 17.30 -6.26 -1.21
N VAL A 527 16.37 -6.29 -2.19
CA VAL A 527 16.70 -6.42 -3.62
C VAL A 527 17.52 -5.23 -4.10
N GLN A 528 17.16 -4.00 -3.72
CA GLN A 528 17.95 -2.81 -4.05
C GLN A 528 19.35 -2.83 -3.41
N CYS A 529 19.53 -3.56 -2.30
CA CYS A 529 20.83 -3.78 -1.66
C CYS A 529 21.64 -4.95 -2.28
N GLY A 530 21.17 -5.55 -3.37
CA GLY A 530 21.89 -6.57 -4.13
C GLY A 530 21.53 -8.01 -3.77
N LEU A 531 20.53 -8.24 -2.92
CA LEU A 531 20.02 -9.59 -2.69
C LEU A 531 19.19 -10.05 -3.90
N PRO A 532 19.24 -11.35 -4.26
CA PRO A 532 18.42 -11.87 -5.35
C PRO A 532 16.94 -11.72 -4.99
N ALA A 533 16.15 -11.25 -5.95
CA ALA A 533 14.70 -11.34 -5.86
C ALA A 533 14.32 -12.82 -5.65
N GLN A 534 13.48 -13.10 -4.66
CA GLN A 534 12.91 -14.44 -4.55
C GLN A 534 11.98 -14.66 -5.76
N GLU A 535 12.27 -15.68 -6.55
CA GLU A 535 11.33 -16.17 -7.56
C GLU A 535 10.09 -16.68 -6.83
N TYR A 536 8.95 -16.03 -7.08
CA TYR A 536 7.65 -16.51 -6.62
C TYR A 536 7.12 -17.50 -7.66
N TYR A 537 6.88 -18.75 -7.24
CA TYR A 537 5.98 -19.69 -7.92
C TYR A 537 4.60 -19.63 -7.28
#